data_AF-A0A1V5WVG7-F1
#
_entry.id   AF-A0A1V5WVG7-F1
#
_cell.length_a   1.000
_cell.length_b   1.000
_cell.length_c   1.000
_cell.angle_alpha   90.00
_cell.angle_beta   90.00
_cell.angle_gamma   90.00
#
_symmetry.space_group_name_H-M   'P 1'
#
loop_
_entity.id
_entity.type
_entity.pdbx_description
1 polymer ?
#
loop_
_entity_poly.entity_id
_entity_poly.type
_entity_poly.pdbx_seq_one_letter_code
_entity_poly.pdbx_strand_id
1 'polypeptide(L)'
;MKKEIQKDIPTRKGSLILLFLTMVVIIIYAYLSDSQSRLDLYEFIPLEIPKIEIVDKKVGVDPLNAFYLIDGQVVKLENGASPEFGIVRSPLIVDLDEDGVNDDAILVLGKGLEGKHSYYITAAIKYFYGYKGVNAVLIKDALTVDKVSYADKKIKVNYSLDKRKETAYFQLVDNQLKGVE
;
A
#
# COMPACT_ATOMS: atom_id res chain seq x y z
N MET A 1 -32.25 22.46 -75.60
CA MET A 1 -31.80 21.21 -74.94
C MET A 1 -31.73 21.43 -73.44
N LYS A 2 -32.70 20.89 -72.66
CA LYS A 2 -32.62 20.87 -71.19
C LYS A 2 -32.14 19.48 -70.76
N LYS A 3 -31.05 19.40 -69.99
CA LYS A 3 -30.61 18.18 -69.29
C LYS A 3 -31.52 17.99 -68.07
N GLU A 4 -32.30 16.92 -68.05
CA GLU A 4 -32.93 16.45 -66.81
C GLU A 4 -31.87 15.81 -65.92
N ILE A 5 -31.77 16.30 -64.69
CA ILE A 5 -30.95 15.69 -63.63
C ILE A 5 -31.86 14.68 -62.94
N GLN A 6 -31.62 13.40 -63.19
CA GLN A 6 -32.32 12.30 -62.52
C GLN A 6 -31.89 12.29 -61.05
N LYS A 7 -32.84 12.63 -60.16
CA LYS A 7 -32.61 12.64 -58.72
C LYS A 7 -32.83 11.22 -58.21
N ASP A 8 -31.75 10.49 -57.93
CA ASP A 8 -31.83 9.12 -57.41
C ASP A 8 -32.57 9.11 -56.06
N ILE A 9 -33.78 8.57 -56.07
CA ILE A 9 -34.58 8.34 -54.87
C ILE A 9 -34.06 7.04 -54.25
N PRO A 10 -33.56 7.05 -53.00
CA PRO A 10 -33.03 5.85 -52.37
C PRO A 10 -34.12 4.77 -52.31
N THR A 11 -33.86 3.63 -52.94
CA THR A 11 -34.79 2.50 -52.96
C THR A 11 -35.03 1.99 -51.54
N ARG A 12 -36.22 1.42 -51.29
CA ARG A 12 -36.67 0.92 -49.97
C ARG A 12 -35.65 0.01 -49.26
N LYS A 13 -34.77 -0.68 -50.00
CA LYS A 13 -33.66 -1.50 -49.48
C LYS A 13 -32.47 -0.67 -48.98
N GLY A 14 -32.10 0.41 -49.70
CA GLY A 14 -31.03 1.33 -49.28
C GLY A 14 -31.39 2.12 -48.02
N SER A 15 -32.67 2.47 -47.86
CA SER A 15 -33.17 3.11 -46.63
C SER A 15 -33.12 2.16 -45.42
N LEU A 16 -33.36 0.85 -45.61
CA LEU A 16 -33.27 -0.15 -44.55
C LEU A 16 -31.83 -0.37 -44.07
N ILE A 17 -30.86 -0.39 -45.00
CA ILE A 17 -29.44 -0.53 -44.69
C ILE A 17 -28.92 0.68 -43.89
N LEU A 18 -29.37 1.89 -44.26
CA LEU A 18 -29.01 3.11 -43.54
C LEU A 18 -29.55 3.10 -42.11
N LEU A 19 -30.81 2.68 -41.92
CA LEU A 19 -31.40 2.52 -40.59
C LEU A 19 -30.61 1.53 -39.73
N PHE A 20 -30.23 0.39 -40.29
CA PHE A 20 -29.43 -0.61 -39.57
C PHE A 20 -28.06 -0.06 -39.14
N LEU A 21 -27.37 0.66 -40.04
CA LEU A 21 -26.09 1.31 -39.73
C LEU A 21 -26.23 2.35 -38.62
N THR A 22 -27.28 3.17 -38.64
CA THR A 22 -27.52 4.15 -37.56
C THR A 22 -27.77 3.47 -36.22
N MET A 23 -28.48 2.34 -36.21
CA MET A 23 -28.75 1.58 -34.99
C MET A 23 -27.46 0.99 -34.38
N VAL A 24 -26.57 0.47 -35.22
CA VAL A 24 -25.27 -0.08 -34.79
C VAL A 24 -24.39 1.01 -34.16
N VAL A 25 -24.36 2.22 -34.74
CA VAL A 25 -23.61 3.35 -34.18
C VAL A 25 -24.15 3.76 -32.81
N ILE A 26 -25.47 3.77 -32.63
CA ILE A 26 -26.10 4.09 -31.34
C ILE A 26 -25.72 3.04 -30.27
N ILE A 27 -25.70 1.75 -30.62
CA ILE A 27 -25.29 0.68 -29.70
C ILE A 27 -23.82 0.83 -29.30
N ILE A 28 -22.92 1.10 -30.26
CA ILE A 28 -21.50 1.30 -29.98
C ILE A 28 -21.29 2.51 -29.06
N TYR A 29 -22.01 3.61 -29.31
CA TYR A 29 -21.95 4.79 -28.45
C TYR A 29 -22.46 4.50 -27.03
N ALA A 30 -23.56 3.78 -26.89
CA ALA A 30 -24.10 3.38 -25.59
C ALA A 30 -23.10 2.49 -24.82
N TYR A 31 -22.46 1.52 -25.50
CA TYR A 31 -21.45 0.66 -24.89
C TYR A 31 -20.19 1.42 -24.45
N LEU A 32 -19.75 2.40 -25.25
CA LEU A 32 -18.61 3.26 -24.89
C LEU A 32 -18.95 4.25 -23.76
N SER A 33 -20.19 4.74 -23.70
CA SER A 33 -20.67 5.65 -22.64
C SER A 33 -20.85 4.95 -21.28
N ASP A 34 -21.20 3.66 -21.28
CA ASP A 34 -21.33 2.86 -20.05
C ASP A 34 -19.98 2.70 -19.33
N SER A 35 -18.87 2.66 -20.09
CA SER A 35 -17.51 2.59 -19.56
C SER A 35 -17.05 3.86 -18.82
N GLN A 36 -17.74 5.00 -18.97
CA GLN A 36 -17.40 6.26 -18.30
C GLN A 36 -18.34 6.67 -17.16
N SER A 37 -19.36 5.88 -16.82
CA SER A 37 -20.41 6.30 -15.88
C SER A 37 -20.51 5.40 -14.64
N ARG A 38 -19.42 5.29 -13.86
CA ARG A 38 -19.49 4.85 -12.45
C ARG A 38 -18.66 5.73 -11.52
N LEU A 39 -18.91 7.04 -11.58
CA LEU A 39 -18.63 7.95 -10.47
C LEU A 39 -19.96 8.24 -9.78
N ASP A 40 -20.41 7.27 -8.99
CA ASP A 40 -21.60 7.44 -8.17
C ASP A 40 -21.34 8.50 -7.08
N LEU A 41 -22.32 9.41 -6.98
CA LEU A 41 -22.49 10.39 -5.94
C LEU A 41 -22.34 9.78 -4.54
N TYR A 42 -21.41 10.33 -3.76
CA TYR A 42 -21.61 10.50 -2.32
C TYR A 42 -21.63 11.99 -2.05
N GLU A 43 -22.84 12.54 -1.90
CA GLU A 43 -23.03 13.89 -1.37
C GLU A 43 -22.66 13.85 0.12
N PHE A 44 -21.39 14.12 0.42
CA PHE A 44 -20.91 14.22 1.79
C PHE A 44 -21.52 15.47 2.43
N ILE A 45 -22.33 15.27 3.47
CA ILE A 45 -22.56 16.26 4.52
C ILE A 45 -21.15 16.70 4.99
N PRO A 46 -20.78 18.00 4.98
CA PRO A 46 -19.47 18.40 5.45
C PRO A 46 -19.45 18.26 6.98
N LEU A 47 -19.10 17.08 7.48
CA LEU A 47 -18.33 17.04 8.71
C LEU A 47 -16.98 17.66 8.37
N GLU A 48 -16.53 18.64 9.15
CA GLU A 48 -15.11 19.03 9.21
C GLU A 48 -14.32 17.83 9.76
N ILE A 49 -14.18 16.81 8.93
CA ILE A 49 -13.16 15.79 9.09
C ILE A 49 -11.86 16.56 8.83
N PRO A 50 -10.91 16.61 9.78
CA PRO A 50 -9.62 17.23 9.52
C PRO A 50 -9.11 16.67 8.20
N LYS A 51 -8.73 17.56 7.28
CA LYS A 51 -8.17 17.21 5.97
C LYS A 51 -7.00 16.25 6.21
N ILE A 52 -7.26 14.95 6.20
CA ILE A 52 -6.23 13.94 6.04
C ILE A 52 -5.83 14.13 4.59
N GLU A 53 -4.75 14.88 4.37
CA GLU A 53 -4.05 14.83 3.09
C GLU A 53 -3.74 13.37 2.81
N ILE A 54 -4.54 12.76 1.93
CA ILE A 54 -4.17 11.51 1.30
C ILE A 54 -2.99 11.91 0.42
N VAL A 55 -1.80 11.86 1.01
CA VAL A 55 -0.54 12.17 0.35
C VAL A 55 -0.50 11.30 -0.90
N ASP A 56 -0.68 11.94 -2.04
CA ASP A 56 -0.56 11.31 -3.34
C ASP A 56 0.86 10.74 -3.42
N LYS A 57 0.94 9.42 -3.22
CA LYS A 57 1.94 8.53 -3.81
C LYS A 57 3.39 9.03 -3.76
N LYS A 58 3.93 9.21 -2.56
CA LYS A 58 5.38 9.39 -2.40
C LYS A 58 6.09 8.05 -2.65
N VAL A 59 6.35 7.76 -3.93
CA VAL A 59 7.13 6.61 -4.37
C VAL A 59 8.60 6.89 -4.06
N GLY A 60 9.22 6.02 -3.26
CA GLY A 60 10.65 6.04 -2.99
C GLY A 60 11.47 5.43 -4.12
N VAL A 61 12.77 5.75 -4.18
CA VAL A 61 13.67 5.19 -5.21
C VAL A 61 13.93 3.71 -4.97
N ASP A 62 14.06 3.33 -3.69
CA ASP A 62 14.26 1.98 -3.20
C ASP A 62 13.57 1.84 -1.82
N PRO A 63 13.44 0.62 -1.25
CA PRO A 63 12.81 0.42 0.05
C PRO A 63 13.46 1.20 1.20
N LEU A 64 14.75 1.51 1.12
CA LEU A 64 15.49 2.24 2.15
C LEU A 64 15.30 3.76 2.01
N ASN A 65 14.77 4.21 0.87
CA ASN A 65 14.57 5.61 0.49
C ASN A 65 13.11 5.89 0.12
N ALA A 66 12.18 5.45 0.97
CA ALA A 66 10.73 5.54 0.76
C ALA A 66 9.99 6.12 1.97
N PHE A 67 8.70 6.34 1.80
CA PHE A 67 7.80 6.86 2.83
C PHE A 67 6.91 5.74 3.37
N TYR A 68 6.75 5.70 4.69
CA TYR A 68 6.00 4.68 5.42
C TYR A 68 5.02 5.34 6.37
N LEU A 69 3.94 4.63 6.72
CA LEU A 69 3.02 5.07 7.76
C LEU A 69 3.32 4.29 9.04
N ILE A 70 3.84 4.96 10.07
CA ILE A 70 4.19 4.34 11.36
C ILE A 70 3.40 5.07 12.44
N ASP A 71 2.55 4.35 13.17
CA ASP A 71 1.66 4.91 14.21
C ASP A 71 0.84 6.12 13.72
N GLY A 72 0.36 6.05 12.47
CA GLY A 72 -0.42 7.12 11.83
C GLY A 72 0.40 8.32 11.35
N GLN A 73 1.72 8.31 11.51
CA GLN A 73 2.63 9.35 11.03
C GLN A 73 3.36 8.92 9.77
N VAL A 74 3.48 9.84 8.81
CA VAL A 74 4.27 9.60 7.60
C VAL A 74 5.75 9.81 7.92
N VAL A 75 6.51 8.73 7.88
CA VAL A 75 7.96 8.70 8.12
C VAL A 75 8.68 8.51 6.80
N LYS A 76 9.62 9.41 6.49
CA LYS A 76 10.55 9.24 5.37
C LYS A 76 11.79 8.52 5.87
N LEU A 77 12.14 7.40 5.24
CA LEU A 77 13.47 6.82 5.39
C LEU A 77 14.42 7.42 4.35
N GLU A 78 15.63 7.71 4.78
CA GLU A 78 16.77 8.07 3.96
C GLU A 78 17.89 7.09 4.28
N ASN A 79 18.30 6.30 3.30
CA ASN A 79 19.27 5.20 3.47
C ASN A 79 18.94 4.26 4.62
N GLY A 80 17.65 3.98 4.84
CA GLY A 80 17.17 3.03 5.83
C GLY A 80 17.02 3.60 7.24
N ALA A 81 17.12 4.92 7.41
CA ALA A 81 16.97 5.57 8.69
C ALA A 81 16.15 6.87 8.61
N SER A 82 15.65 7.29 9.75
CA SER A 82 14.99 8.56 10.04
C SER A 82 15.39 8.99 11.46
N PRO A 83 15.04 10.20 11.92
CA PRO A 83 15.38 10.64 13.27
C PRO A 83 14.92 9.69 14.40
N GLU A 84 13.81 8.96 14.21
CA GLU A 84 13.24 8.08 15.23
C GLU A 84 13.38 6.59 14.94
N PHE A 85 13.52 6.22 13.67
CA PHE A 85 13.48 4.83 13.22
C PHE A 85 14.72 4.48 12.40
N GLY A 86 15.26 3.29 12.60
CA GLY A 86 16.32 2.72 11.77
C GLY A 86 16.06 1.27 11.44
N ILE A 87 16.50 0.84 10.26
CA ILE A 87 16.47 -0.58 9.89
C ILE A 87 17.44 -1.37 10.77
N VAL A 88 16.93 -2.41 11.42
CA VAL A 88 17.70 -3.23 12.37
C VAL A 88 18.17 -4.57 11.78
N ARG A 89 17.67 -4.93 10.59
CA ARG A 89 18.03 -6.16 9.86
C ARG A 89 17.98 -5.90 8.36
N SER A 90 18.76 -6.64 7.59
CA SER A 90 18.67 -6.58 6.11
C SER A 90 17.23 -6.83 5.64
N PRO A 91 16.73 -6.05 4.66
CA PRO A 91 15.43 -6.28 4.04
C PRO A 91 15.30 -7.71 3.52
N LEU A 92 14.11 -8.31 3.70
CA LEU A 92 13.77 -9.57 3.06
C LEU A 92 13.07 -9.26 1.75
N ILE A 93 13.69 -9.63 0.62
CA ILE A 93 13.16 -9.42 -0.72
C ILE A 93 12.28 -10.60 -1.14
N VAL A 94 11.03 -10.32 -1.50
CA VAL A 94 9.97 -11.32 -1.77
C VAL A 94 8.95 -10.75 -2.76
N ASP A 95 8.06 -11.61 -3.26
CA ASP A 95 6.89 -11.26 -4.07
C ASP A 95 5.65 -11.13 -3.14
N LEU A 96 5.28 -9.90 -2.76
CA LEU A 96 4.13 -9.61 -1.91
C LEU A 96 2.87 -9.27 -2.70
N ASP A 97 3.00 -8.76 -3.93
CA ASP A 97 1.87 -8.42 -4.80
C ASP A 97 1.43 -9.54 -5.77
N GLU A 98 2.16 -10.65 -5.77
CA GLU A 98 1.92 -11.87 -6.54
C GLU A 98 2.06 -11.69 -8.06
N ASP A 99 2.94 -10.78 -8.50
CA ASP A 99 3.25 -10.57 -9.92
C ASP A 99 4.25 -11.59 -10.50
N GLY A 100 4.82 -12.45 -9.65
CA GLY A 100 5.80 -13.46 -10.01
C GLY A 100 7.26 -12.99 -9.94
N VAL A 101 7.52 -11.77 -9.48
CA VAL A 101 8.84 -11.16 -9.34
C VAL A 101 9.13 -10.90 -7.86
N ASN A 102 10.29 -11.35 -7.38
CA ASN A 102 10.73 -10.99 -6.04
C ASN A 102 11.38 -9.61 -6.06
N ASP A 103 10.58 -8.56 -6.04
CA ASP A 103 11.06 -7.18 -5.99
C ASP A 103 10.39 -6.31 -4.92
N ASP A 104 9.56 -6.87 -4.05
CA ASP A 104 9.09 -6.21 -2.84
C ASP A 104 10.05 -6.43 -1.68
N ALA A 105 9.94 -5.58 -0.65
CA ALA A 105 10.81 -5.68 0.52
C ALA A 105 10.03 -5.64 1.83
N ILE A 106 10.29 -6.60 2.71
CA ILE A 106 9.86 -6.57 4.11
C ILE A 106 10.98 -5.94 4.96
N LEU A 107 10.64 -4.93 5.75
CA LEU A 107 11.57 -4.17 6.58
C LEU A 107 11.27 -4.36 8.06
N VAL A 108 12.33 -4.47 8.87
CA VAL A 108 12.24 -4.43 10.34
C VAL A 108 12.85 -3.12 10.81
N LEU A 109 12.02 -2.29 11.41
CA LEU A 109 12.40 -0.98 11.92
C LEU A 109 12.51 -1.05 13.45
N GLY A 110 13.57 -0.48 14.00
CA GLY A 110 13.71 -0.25 15.43
C GLY A 110 13.48 1.23 15.74
N LYS A 111 12.68 1.50 16.78
CA LYS A 111 12.55 2.80 17.42
C LYS A 111 13.33 2.77 18.74
N GLY A 112 14.24 3.71 18.93
CA GLY A 112 15.12 3.74 20.11
C GLY A 112 15.21 5.12 20.72
N LEU A 113 14.45 5.36 21.77
CA LEU A 113 14.67 6.46 22.71
C LEU A 113 15.06 5.84 24.06
N GLU A 114 16.21 6.25 24.61
CA GLU A 114 16.57 6.07 26.03
C GLU A 114 16.31 4.66 26.62
N GLY A 115 16.78 3.59 25.96
CA GLY A 115 16.72 2.21 26.49
C GLY A 115 15.39 1.47 26.33
N LYS A 116 14.41 2.10 25.66
CA LYS A 116 13.20 1.43 25.14
C LYS A 116 13.38 1.17 23.64
N HIS A 117 13.38 -0.11 23.28
CA HIS A 117 13.41 -0.55 21.89
C HIS A 117 12.04 -1.10 21.53
N SER A 118 11.37 -0.45 20.60
CA SER A 118 10.14 -0.94 19.99
C SER A 118 10.45 -1.33 18.55
N TYR A 119 9.98 -2.50 18.14
CA TYR A 119 10.22 -2.99 16.79
C TYR A 119 8.95 -2.99 15.99
N TYR A 120 9.05 -2.57 14.74
CA TYR A 120 7.97 -2.50 13.79
C TYR A 120 8.35 -3.33 12.56
N ILE A 121 7.33 -3.90 11.91
CA ILE A 121 7.46 -4.52 10.60
C ILE A 121 6.66 -3.72 9.58
N THR A 122 7.27 -3.44 8.44
CA THR A 122 6.59 -2.81 7.30
C THR A 122 7.01 -3.48 6.01
N ALA A 123 6.39 -3.07 4.90
CA ALA A 123 6.75 -3.51 3.57
C ALA A 123 6.86 -2.32 2.61
N ALA A 124 7.64 -2.52 1.55
CA ALA A 124 7.74 -1.64 0.41
C ALA A 124 7.34 -2.45 -0.82
N ILE A 125 6.25 -2.07 -1.46
CA ILE A 125 5.74 -2.74 -2.66
C ILE A 125 6.29 -2.04 -3.89
N LYS A 126 6.85 -2.78 -4.85
CA LYS A 126 7.30 -2.24 -6.12
C LYS A 126 6.12 -1.61 -6.84
N TYR A 127 6.33 -0.40 -7.34
CA TYR A 127 5.28 0.34 -8.00
C TYR A 127 5.85 1.18 -9.14
N PHE A 128 5.61 0.76 -10.38
CA PHE A 128 6.00 1.40 -11.65
C PHE A 128 7.47 1.89 -11.69
N TYR A 129 7.76 3.05 -11.08
CA TYR A 129 9.07 3.71 -11.09
C TYR A 129 9.79 3.72 -9.73
N GLY A 130 9.31 2.99 -8.73
CA GLY A 130 9.97 2.92 -7.43
C GLY A 130 9.21 2.06 -6.44
N TYR A 131 9.18 2.46 -5.17
CA TYR A 131 8.62 1.68 -4.08
C TYR A 131 7.59 2.47 -3.28
N LYS A 132 6.44 1.85 -3.03
CA LYS A 132 5.39 2.38 -2.16
C LYS A 132 5.48 1.68 -0.81
N GLY A 133 5.92 2.41 0.22
CA GLY A 133 5.88 1.91 1.59
C GLY A 133 4.45 1.75 2.09
N VAL A 134 4.22 0.77 2.95
CA VAL A 134 2.92 0.51 3.57
C VAL A 134 2.93 0.82 5.07
N ASN A 135 1.79 0.58 5.70
CA ASN A 135 1.63 0.76 7.14
C ASN A 135 2.54 -0.21 7.90
N ALA A 136 3.31 0.33 8.83
CA ALA A 136 4.09 -0.45 9.76
C ALA A 136 3.20 -0.98 10.91
N VAL A 137 3.45 -2.22 11.30
CA VAL A 137 2.78 -2.89 12.41
C VAL A 137 3.78 -3.02 13.56
N LEU A 138 3.39 -2.58 14.75
CA LEU A 138 4.18 -2.79 15.97
C LEU A 138 4.25 -4.29 16.28
N ILE A 139 5.46 -4.81 16.44
CA ILE A 139 5.69 -6.19 16.88
C ILE A 139 5.46 -6.25 18.39
N LYS A 140 6.33 -5.59 19.19
CA LYS A 140 6.19 -5.38 20.64
C LYS A 140 7.37 -4.56 21.19
N ASP A 141 7.20 -4.04 22.41
CA ASP A 141 8.28 -3.42 23.18
C ASP A 141 9.22 -4.46 23.82
N ALA A 142 10.51 -4.15 23.90
CA ALA A 142 11.53 -4.90 24.64
C ALA A 142 11.78 -6.36 24.18
N LEU A 143 11.43 -6.67 22.93
CA LEU A 143 11.73 -7.96 22.29
C LEU A 143 12.79 -7.79 21.21
N THR A 144 13.66 -8.77 21.02
CA THR A 144 14.58 -8.83 19.89
C THR A 144 13.91 -9.60 18.75
N VAL A 145 14.01 -9.10 17.51
CA VAL A 145 13.52 -9.82 16.32
C VAL A 145 14.58 -10.81 15.85
N ASP A 146 14.30 -12.11 16.01
CA ASP A 146 15.24 -13.18 15.67
C ASP A 146 15.20 -13.50 14.18
N LYS A 147 13.98 -13.72 13.65
CA LYS A 147 13.76 -14.16 12.27
C LYS A 147 12.50 -13.54 11.70
N VAL A 148 12.59 -13.15 10.43
CA VAL A 148 11.44 -12.80 9.59
C VAL A 148 11.43 -13.75 8.40
N SER A 149 10.24 -14.24 8.03
CA SER A 149 10.04 -15.07 6.86
C SER A 149 8.69 -14.77 6.22
N TYR A 150 8.57 -15.02 4.93
CA TYR A 150 7.32 -14.93 4.19
C TYR A 150 6.92 -16.32 3.71
N ALA A 151 5.71 -16.75 4.06
CA ALA A 151 5.13 -18.02 3.63
C ALA A 151 3.61 -17.97 3.77
N ASP A 152 2.89 -18.70 2.92
CA ASP A 152 1.43 -18.78 2.96
C ASP A 152 0.75 -17.39 2.88
N LYS A 153 1.33 -16.48 2.09
CA LYS A 153 0.90 -15.07 1.97
C LYS A 153 0.90 -14.30 3.29
N LYS A 154 1.76 -14.72 4.23
CA LYS A 154 1.86 -14.14 5.56
C LYS A 154 3.31 -13.86 5.92
N ILE A 155 3.53 -12.70 6.51
CA ILE A 155 4.80 -12.35 7.14
C ILE A 155 4.80 -12.97 8.54
N LYS A 156 5.75 -13.87 8.79
CA LYS A 156 5.95 -14.53 10.09
C LYS A 156 7.17 -13.90 10.76
N VAL A 157 6.99 -13.46 12.01
CA VAL A 157 8.04 -12.81 12.82
C VAL A 157 8.25 -13.63 14.07
N ASN A 158 9.48 -14.12 14.26
CA ASN A 158 9.93 -14.75 15.49
C ASN A 158 10.70 -13.72 16.31
N TYR A 159 10.39 -13.67 17.60
CA TYR A 159 10.99 -12.73 18.53
C TYR A 159 11.24 -13.40 19.88
N SER A 160 12.23 -12.88 20.61
CA SER A 160 12.55 -13.30 21.98
C SER A 160 12.52 -12.11 22.93
N LEU A 161 12.34 -12.36 24.22
CA LEU A 161 12.66 -11.32 25.23
C LEU A 161 14.15 -10.97 25.14
N ASP A 162 14.47 -9.68 25.30
CA ASP A 162 15.86 -9.26 25.45
C ASP A 162 16.42 -9.86 26.75
N LYS A 163 17.36 -10.80 26.63
CA LYS A 163 18.03 -11.48 27.76
C LYS A 163 18.62 -10.49 28.77
N ARG A 164 18.97 -9.27 28.36
CA ARG A 164 19.46 -8.21 29.26
C ARG A 164 18.39 -7.71 30.23
N LYS A 165 17.11 -7.73 29.82
CA LYS A 165 15.97 -7.35 30.66
C LYS A 165 15.42 -8.53 31.47
N GLU A 166 15.60 -9.76 30.97
CA GLU A 166 15.27 -10.99 31.69
C GLU A 166 16.05 -11.09 33.02
N THR A 167 17.36 -10.84 33.01
CA THR A 167 18.19 -10.84 34.23
C THR A 167 17.74 -9.79 35.25
N ALA A 168 17.33 -8.59 34.80
CA ALA A 168 16.87 -7.53 35.69
C ALA A 168 15.50 -7.85 36.33
N TYR A 169 14.60 -8.50 35.60
CA TYR A 169 13.31 -8.92 36.12
C TYR A 169 13.46 -9.98 37.21
N PHE A 170 14.28 -11.01 36.98
CA PHE A 170 14.52 -12.06 37.97
C PHE A 170 15.27 -11.53 39.21
N GLN A 171 16.20 -10.59 39.06
CA GLN A 171 16.88 -9.94 40.20
C GLN A 171 15.91 -9.11 41.06
N LEU A 172 14.96 -8.41 40.45
CA LEU A 172 13.95 -7.63 41.19
C LEU A 172 12.99 -8.55 41.96
N VAL A 173 12.57 -9.66 41.36
CA VAL A 173 11.71 -10.65 42.02
C VAL A 173 12.45 -11.34 43.17
N ASP A 174 13.71 -11.74 42.97
CA ASP A 174 14.54 -12.34 44.03
C ASP A 174 14.78 -11.37 45.20
N ASN A 175 15.00 -10.08 44.93
CA ASN A 175 15.19 -9.07 45.97
C ASN A 175 13.89 -8.76 46.72
N GLN A 176 12.74 -8.81 46.05
CA GLN A 176 11.43 -8.67 46.70
C GLN A 176 11.12 -9.87 47.61
N LEU A 177 11.53 -11.09 47.23
CA LEU A 177 11.34 -12.29 48.06
C LEU A 177 12.30 -12.35 49.24
N LYS A 178 13.51 -11.79 49.13
CA LYS A 178 14.50 -11.70 50.21
C LYS A 178 14.28 -10.55 51.19
N GLY A 179 13.35 -9.65 50.90
CA GLY A 179 12.98 -8.52 51.77
C GLY A 179 11.77 -8.78 52.69
N VAL A 180 11.28 -10.03 52.75
CA VAL A 180 10.10 -10.45 53.54
C VAL A 180 10.51 -11.41 54.68
N GLU A 181 11.71 -11.22 55.25
CA GLU A 181 12.12 -11.86 56.51
C GLU A 181 12.02 -10.89 57.70
#